data_AF-A0A0Q6Y6L4-F1
#
_entry.id   AF-A0A0Q6Y6L4-F1
#
_cell.length_a   1.000
_cell.length_b   1.000
_cell.length_c   1.000
_cell.angle_alpha   90.00
_cell.angle_beta   90.00
_cell.angle_gamma   90.00
#
_symmetry.space_group_name_H-M   'P 1'
#
loop_
_entity.id
_entity.type
_entity.pdbx_description
1 polymer ?
#
loop_
_entity_poly.entity_id
_entity_poly.type
_entity_poly.pdbx_seq_one_letter_code
_entity_poly.pdbx_strand_id
1 'polypeptide(L)'
;MRSHPHRPAALAAGAVPLAVALALLATGCEASTTPTATDAHADDTFSSVRFTLGARGDIQLAGASRTAVTRAGDRTVTGGRAYPFDRPPGKLLVVLRHWPSPSGQRAARDVVRLLPPPDDVAIESAYLVDTGDWALAELDGHAVQWLRRDTIRVDTTKAGAVGRTHLTLSGPRGSRPGQVTPPQDARACDGVDPAVNRYVVLPEVESGTTVPEVLARLRERCLDVQYVSMPGGGHRGTVRSIEIPVAGHTAPVAELPPTDDSPAQDRLPGDKILTDPSRPTRVLVTR
;
A
#
# COMPACT_ATOMS: atom_id res chain seq x y z
N MET A 1 -15.81 -13.58 -97.52
CA MET A 1 -15.47 -15.02 -97.54
C MET A 1 -14.42 -15.28 -96.47
N ARG A 2 -14.71 -16.16 -95.50
CA ARG A 2 -13.77 -16.90 -94.61
C ARG A 2 -12.86 -16.06 -93.69
N SER A 3 -12.54 -16.38 -92.45
CA SER A 3 -12.93 -17.38 -91.44
C SER A 3 -12.26 -16.91 -90.13
N HIS A 4 -12.89 -17.10 -88.97
CA HIS A 4 -12.23 -16.96 -87.65
C HIS A 4 -11.13 -18.04 -87.44
N PRO A 5 -10.21 -17.85 -86.48
CA PRO A 5 -10.46 -18.43 -85.15
C PRO A 5 -9.98 -17.63 -83.91
N HIS A 6 -10.79 -17.77 -82.85
CA HIS A 6 -10.47 -18.01 -81.43
C HIS A 6 -9.63 -17.03 -80.56
N ARG A 7 -10.35 -16.13 -79.85
CA ARG A 7 -10.58 -16.02 -78.37
C ARG A 7 -9.69 -16.83 -77.38
N PRO A 8 -9.63 -16.49 -76.05
CA PRO A 8 -10.05 -15.26 -75.35
C PRO A 8 -9.20 -14.83 -74.11
N ALA A 9 -9.59 -13.65 -73.59
CA ALA A 9 -9.79 -13.27 -72.17
C ALA A 9 -8.58 -13.02 -71.24
N ALA A 10 -8.57 -11.99 -70.40
CA ALA A 10 -9.46 -10.84 -70.23
C ALA A 10 -8.79 -9.82 -69.28
N LEU A 11 -8.92 -8.54 -69.66
CA LEU A 11 -9.32 -7.35 -68.88
C LEU A 11 -8.53 -7.02 -67.59
N ALA A 12 -7.76 -5.93 -67.55
CA ALA A 12 -8.16 -4.49 -67.51
C ALA A 12 -8.58 -4.07 -66.09
N ALA A 13 -8.33 -2.87 -65.56
CA ALA A 13 -7.66 -1.62 -65.95
C ALA A 13 -7.28 -0.96 -64.59
N GLY A 14 -6.24 -0.12 -64.41
CA GLY A 14 -6.09 1.22 -65.01
C GLY A 14 -7.27 2.13 -64.58
N ALA A 15 -7.13 3.36 -64.08
CA ALA A 15 -6.02 4.20 -63.68
C ALA A 15 -6.63 5.41 -62.93
N VAL A 16 -5.82 6.00 -62.04
CA VAL A 16 -5.65 7.42 -61.66
C VAL A 16 -6.23 8.40 -62.73
N PRO A 17 -6.82 9.59 -62.41
CA PRO A 17 -6.11 10.64 -61.68
C PRO A 17 -6.87 11.70 -60.85
N LEU A 18 -6.05 12.40 -60.06
CA LEU A 18 -6.20 13.75 -59.49
C LEU A 18 -6.71 14.78 -60.50
N ALA A 19 -7.57 15.71 -60.05
CA ALA A 19 -7.35 17.17 -60.20
C ALA A 19 -8.51 18.03 -59.64
N VAL A 20 -8.10 18.95 -58.74
CA VAL A 20 -8.44 20.40 -58.73
C VAL A 20 -9.85 20.87 -58.29
N ALA A 21 -9.85 21.43 -57.07
CA ALA A 21 -10.40 22.71 -56.59
C ALA A 21 -11.69 23.30 -57.19
N LEU A 22 -12.64 23.60 -56.29
CA LEU A 22 -13.46 24.81 -56.36
C LEU A 22 -13.80 25.28 -54.94
N ALA A 23 -13.23 26.43 -54.57
CA ALA A 23 -13.67 27.24 -53.46
C ALA A 23 -14.93 28.01 -53.89
N LEU A 24 -16.00 27.91 -53.12
CA LEU A 24 -17.15 28.81 -53.16
C LEU A 24 -17.40 29.29 -51.73
N LEU A 25 -17.26 30.61 -51.57
CA LEU A 25 -17.62 31.37 -50.39
C LEU A 25 -19.13 31.23 -50.12
N ALA A 26 -19.48 30.74 -48.94
CA ALA A 26 -20.78 30.97 -48.32
C ALA A 26 -20.55 31.56 -46.93
N THR A 27 -21.10 32.73 -46.73
CA THR A 27 -21.08 33.56 -45.54
C THR A 27 -21.94 32.97 -44.42
N GLY A 28 -21.39 32.92 -43.19
CA GLY A 28 -22.17 33.05 -41.94
C GLY A 28 -22.61 31.76 -41.24
N CYS A 29 -21.89 31.39 -40.18
CA CYS A 29 -22.42 31.16 -38.82
C CYS A 29 -21.31 30.59 -37.93
N GLU A 30 -21.08 31.25 -36.79
CA GLU A 30 -20.19 30.81 -35.72
C GLU A 30 -20.58 29.42 -35.21
N ALA A 31 -19.63 28.49 -35.23
CA ALA A 31 -19.67 27.30 -34.39
C ALA A 31 -18.23 26.86 -34.11
N SER A 32 -17.77 27.27 -32.92
CA SER A 32 -16.80 26.61 -32.06
C SER A 32 -15.75 25.71 -32.73
N THR A 33 -14.53 26.23 -32.77
CA THR A 33 -13.29 25.44 -32.79
C THR A 33 -13.44 24.22 -31.88
N THR A 34 -13.61 23.06 -32.49
CA THR A 34 -13.42 21.79 -31.79
C THR A 34 -11.92 21.63 -31.64
N PRO A 35 -11.33 21.68 -30.44
CA PRO A 35 -9.94 21.29 -30.29
C PRO A 35 -9.86 19.82 -30.66
N THR A 36 -9.18 19.54 -31.76
CA THR A 36 -8.67 18.23 -32.11
C THR A 36 -7.92 17.72 -30.88
N ALA A 37 -8.47 16.72 -30.21
CA ALA A 37 -7.84 16.02 -29.10
C ALA A 37 -6.67 15.18 -29.63
N THR A 38 -5.61 15.87 -30.04
CA THR A 38 -4.25 15.37 -30.17
C THR A 38 -3.45 16.22 -29.20
N ASP A 39 -3.36 15.72 -27.97
CA ASP A 39 -2.37 16.05 -26.92
C ASP A 39 -3.02 16.02 -25.53
N ALA A 40 -2.93 14.85 -24.89
CA ALA A 40 -2.61 14.71 -23.47
C ALA A 40 -2.52 13.22 -23.13
N HIS A 41 -1.58 12.50 -23.74
CA HIS A 41 -0.88 11.47 -22.97
C HIS A 41 0.05 12.23 -22.03
N ALA A 42 -0.53 12.83 -20.99
CA ALA A 42 0.25 13.18 -19.82
C ALA A 42 0.83 11.86 -19.33
N ASP A 43 2.16 11.77 -19.24
CA ASP A 43 2.86 10.67 -18.60
C ASP A 43 2.12 10.26 -17.33
N ASP A 44 1.38 9.16 -17.39
CA ASP A 44 0.51 8.66 -16.30
C ASP A 44 1.36 7.98 -15.23
N THR A 45 2.51 8.59 -14.93
CA THR A 45 3.50 8.09 -14.00
C THR A 45 3.04 8.44 -12.60
N PHE A 46 2.87 7.42 -11.77
CA PHE A 46 2.53 7.58 -10.37
C PHE A 46 3.51 8.53 -9.67
N SER A 47 3.00 9.62 -9.10
CA SER A 47 3.79 10.67 -8.46
C SER A 47 3.72 10.54 -6.94
N SER A 48 2.55 10.82 -6.35
CA SER A 48 2.33 10.58 -4.93
C SER A 48 0.86 10.56 -4.53
N VAL A 49 0.58 9.82 -3.47
CA VAL A 49 -0.67 9.87 -2.73
C VAL A 49 -0.37 9.84 -1.23
N ARG A 50 -1.14 10.61 -0.46
CA ARG A 50 -1.08 10.66 1.00
C ARG A 50 -2.41 10.24 1.58
N PHE A 51 -2.38 9.20 2.40
CA PHE A 51 -3.43 8.82 3.31
C PHE A 51 -3.25 9.61 4.60
N THR A 52 -4.29 10.25 5.09
CA THR A 52 -4.36 10.81 6.44
C THR A 52 -5.39 10.00 7.21
N LEU A 53 -4.97 9.43 8.33
CA LEU A 53 -5.72 8.42 9.05
C LEU A 53 -5.93 8.87 10.49
N GLY A 54 -7.20 8.95 10.91
CA GLY A 54 -7.56 9.04 12.32
C GLY A 54 -7.67 7.66 12.98
N ALA A 55 -7.59 7.62 14.31
CA ALA A 55 -7.81 6.38 15.09
C ALA A 55 -9.23 5.82 14.97
N ARG A 56 -10.20 6.60 14.47
CA ARG A 56 -11.65 6.27 14.39
C ARG A 56 -12.19 6.08 12.97
N GLY A 57 -11.30 5.85 11.99
CA GLY A 57 -11.70 5.61 10.60
C GLY A 57 -11.89 6.87 9.76
N ASP A 58 -11.41 8.02 10.24
CA ASP A 58 -11.34 9.25 9.43
C ASP A 58 -10.18 9.13 8.44
N ILE A 59 -10.44 8.51 7.28
CA ILE A 59 -9.44 8.30 6.22
C ILE A 59 -9.64 9.33 5.11
N GLN A 60 -8.62 10.13 4.85
CA GLN A 60 -8.61 11.16 3.81
C GLN A 60 -7.49 10.89 2.81
N LEU A 61 -7.78 11.09 1.52
CA LEU A 61 -6.83 10.93 0.42
C LEU A 61 -6.48 12.29 -0.18
N ALA A 62 -5.19 12.54 -0.39
CA ALA A 62 -4.68 13.72 -1.07
C ALA A 62 -3.48 13.36 -1.95
N GLY A 63 -3.10 14.26 -2.87
CA GLY A 63 -1.94 14.07 -3.75
C GLY A 63 -2.30 14.00 -5.23
N ALA A 64 -1.28 14.10 -6.09
CA ALA A 64 -1.43 14.16 -7.53
C ALA A 64 -1.99 12.85 -8.12
N SER A 65 -1.66 11.71 -7.50
CA SER A 65 -2.06 10.37 -7.96
C SER A 65 -3.21 9.79 -7.11
N ARG A 66 -4.03 10.63 -6.47
CA ARG A 66 -5.18 10.16 -5.66
C ARG A 66 -6.18 9.32 -6.45
N THR A 67 -6.29 9.54 -7.76
CA THR A 67 -7.17 8.79 -8.68
C THR A 67 -6.66 7.37 -8.96
N ALA A 68 -5.39 7.09 -8.67
CA ALA A 68 -4.83 5.74 -8.77
C ALA A 68 -5.22 4.84 -7.58
N VAL A 69 -5.95 5.37 -6.59
CA VAL A 69 -6.39 4.64 -5.40
C VAL A 69 -7.84 4.19 -5.56
N THR A 70 -8.08 2.89 -5.41
CA THR A 70 -9.41 2.29 -5.40
C THR A 70 -9.66 1.60 -4.07
N ARG A 71 -10.82 1.81 -3.45
CA ARG A 71 -11.17 1.12 -2.21
C ARG A 71 -11.49 -0.34 -2.47
N ALA A 72 -10.86 -1.25 -1.74
CA ALA A 72 -11.08 -2.70 -1.82
C ALA A 72 -12.15 -3.20 -0.83
N GLY A 73 -12.40 -2.44 0.24
CA GLY A 73 -13.49 -2.71 1.20
C GLY A 73 -13.01 -2.68 2.64
N ASP A 74 -13.96 -2.92 3.56
CA ASP A 74 -13.70 -2.94 5.00
C ASP A 74 -14.04 -4.30 5.59
N ARG A 75 -13.29 -4.68 6.62
CA ARG A 75 -13.51 -5.90 7.39
C ARG A 75 -13.30 -5.67 8.87
N THR A 76 -14.24 -6.15 9.67
CA THR A 76 -14.04 -6.25 11.12
C THR A 76 -13.06 -7.38 11.40
N VAL A 77 -12.06 -7.10 12.23
CA VAL A 77 -11.05 -8.05 12.68
C VAL A 77 -10.99 -8.10 14.19
N THR A 78 -10.62 -9.26 14.72
CA THR A 78 -10.58 -9.50 16.16
C THR A 78 -9.27 -10.15 16.60
N GLY A 79 -8.91 -9.95 17.87
CA GLY A 79 -7.74 -10.58 18.49
C GLY A 79 -6.41 -10.32 17.75
N GLY A 80 -6.23 -9.11 17.21
CA GLY A 80 -5.02 -8.75 16.48
C GLY A 80 -4.85 -9.39 15.09
N ARG A 81 -5.81 -10.20 14.62
CA ARG A 81 -5.70 -10.91 13.33
C ARG A 81 -5.78 -9.95 12.14
N ALA A 82 -5.03 -10.27 11.10
CA ALA A 82 -5.10 -9.59 9.80
C ALA A 82 -6.13 -10.27 8.90
N TYR A 83 -6.89 -9.48 8.13
CA TYR A 83 -7.74 -10.02 7.08
C TYR A 83 -6.94 -10.19 5.77
N PRO A 84 -7.05 -11.34 5.09
CA PRO A 84 -6.38 -11.58 3.81
C PRO A 84 -7.19 -10.96 2.66
N PHE A 85 -7.02 -9.67 2.43
CA PHE A 85 -7.63 -9.02 1.26
C PHE A 85 -7.02 -9.54 -0.05
N ASP A 86 -7.85 -9.69 -1.06
CA ASP A 86 -7.40 -10.01 -2.41
C ASP A 86 -6.52 -8.87 -2.96
N ARG A 87 -5.35 -9.22 -3.47
CA ARG A 87 -4.42 -8.30 -4.12
C ARG A 87 -4.24 -8.71 -5.58
N PRO A 88 -4.94 -8.07 -6.54
CA PRO A 88 -4.74 -8.32 -7.95
C PRO A 88 -3.28 -8.10 -8.37
N PRO A 89 -2.76 -8.89 -9.33
CA PRO A 89 -1.42 -8.68 -9.86
C PRO A 89 -1.21 -7.24 -10.33
N GLY A 90 -0.02 -6.69 -10.02
CA GLY A 90 0.35 -5.34 -10.45
C GLY A 90 -0.13 -4.21 -9.53
N LYS A 91 -0.97 -4.47 -8.54
CA LYS A 91 -1.44 -3.45 -7.57
C LYS A 91 -0.72 -3.58 -6.23
N LEU A 92 -0.47 -2.45 -5.59
CA LEU A 92 -0.05 -2.37 -4.19
C LEU A 92 -1.28 -2.38 -3.29
N LEU A 93 -1.25 -3.15 -2.20
CA LEU A 93 -2.34 -3.20 -1.22
C LEU A 93 -1.99 -2.36 0.02
N VAL A 94 -2.80 -1.37 0.33
CA VAL A 94 -2.71 -0.58 1.56
C VAL A 94 -3.83 -1.05 2.49
N VAL A 95 -3.48 -1.52 3.70
CA VAL A 95 -4.46 -1.91 4.72
C VAL A 95 -4.31 -1.03 5.95
N LEU A 96 -5.40 -0.38 6.32
CA LEU A 96 -5.45 0.62 7.37
C LEU A 96 -6.32 0.11 8.51
N ARG A 97 -5.70 -0.19 9.65
CA ARG A 97 -6.39 -0.66 10.85
C ARG A 97 -6.74 0.52 11.75
N HIS A 98 -8.01 0.62 12.13
CA HIS A 98 -8.54 1.67 12.99
C HIS A 98 -9.71 1.17 13.84
N TRP A 99 -10.12 1.94 14.82
CA TRP A 99 -11.32 1.64 15.61
C TRP A 99 -12.60 1.90 14.81
N PRO A 100 -13.69 1.18 15.11
CA PRO A 100 -15.01 1.55 14.63
C PRO A 100 -15.37 2.99 14.98
N SER A 101 -15.97 3.69 14.02
CA SER A 101 -16.48 5.04 14.26
C SER A 101 -17.69 4.98 15.21
N PRO A 102 -17.76 5.82 16.25
CA PRO A 102 -18.86 5.81 17.21
C PRO A 102 -20.21 6.17 16.56
N SER A 103 -20.22 6.88 15.44
CA SER A 103 -21.45 7.27 14.72
C SER A 103 -22.20 6.11 14.07
N GLY A 104 -21.57 4.94 13.92
CA GLY A 104 -22.22 3.70 13.50
C GLY A 104 -23.00 2.98 14.61
N GLN A 105 -22.84 3.39 15.88
CA GLN A 105 -23.57 2.86 17.04
C GLN A 105 -24.60 3.90 17.51
N ARG A 106 -25.66 4.13 16.72
CA ARG A 106 -26.72 5.10 17.06
C ARG A 106 -27.70 4.65 18.15
N ALA A 107 -27.46 3.56 18.87
CA ALA A 107 -28.42 3.07 19.86
C ALA A 107 -27.76 2.33 21.03
N ALA A 108 -26.93 3.03 21.80
CA ALA A 108 -26.74 2.70 23.21
C ALA A 108 -26.35 3.98 23.95
N ARG A 109 -27.24 4.38 24.85
CA ARG A 109 -27.19 5.62 25.62
C ARG A 109 -25.97 5.67 26.57
N ASP A 110 -25.68 6.91 26.95
CA ASP A 110 -25.11 7.35 28.23
C ASP A 110 -23.62 7.09 28.53
N VAL A 111 -22.88 8.21 28.50
CA VAL A 111 -21.93 8.64 29.55
C VAL A 111 -20.86 7.63 30.01
N VAL A 112 -20.28 6.82 29.12
CA VAL A 112 -18.94 6.23 29.37
C VAL A 112 -18.32 5.91 28.02
N ARG A 113 -17.15 6.50 27.69
CA ARG A 113 -16.07 5.88 26.86
C ARG A 113 -15.00 6.91 26.49
N LEU A 114 -14.27 7.37 27.50
CA LEU A 114 -12.88 7.82 27.35
C LEU A 114 -11.89 6.65 27.37
N LEU A 115 -12.36 5.42 27.62
CA LEU A 115 -11.55 4.23 27.43
C LEU A 115 -11.55 3.81 25.95
N PRO A 116 -10.38 3.48 25.37
CA PRO A 116 -10.34 2.81 24.08
C PRO A 116 -11.22 1.55 24.15
N PRO A 117 -11.91 1.19 23.06
CA PRO A 117 -12.59 -0.11 23.00
C PRO A 117 -11.58 -1.21 23.35
N PRO A 118 -12.02 -2.37 23.88
CA PRO A 118 -11.11 -3.50 24.03
C PRO A 118 -10.39 -3.77 22.70
N ASP A 119 -9.09 -4.09 22.75
CA ASP A 119 -8.18 -4.37 21.60
C ASP A 119 -8.73 -5.44 20.61
N ASP A 120 -9.87 -6.04 20.97
CA ASP A 120 -10.51 -7.18 20.34
C ASP A 120 -11.38 -6.84 19.13
N VAL A 121 -11.70 -5.57 18.85
CA VAL A 121 -12.54 -5.22 17.69
C VAL A 121 -11.98 -4.01 16.94
N ALA A 122 -11.27 -4.26 15.85
CA ALA A 122 -10.80 -3.23 14.92
C ALA A 122 -11.47 -3.40 13.53
N ILE A 123 -11.39 -2.37 12.71
CA ILE A 123 -11.73 -2.41 11.29
C ILE A 123 -10.43 -2.29 10.51
N GLU A 124 -10.23 -3.19 9.55
CA GLU A 124 -9.25 -3.03 8.48
C GLU A 124 -9.95 -2.48 7.23
N SER A 125 -9.54 -1.30 6.81
CA SER A 125 -9.97 -0.66 5.55
C SER A 125 -8.88 -0.82 4.51
N ALA A 126 -9.20 -1.46 3.38
CA ALA A 126 -8.23 -1.80 2.34
C ALA A 126 -8.39 -0.95 1.09
N TYR A 127 -7.26 -0.63 0.46
CA TYR A 127 -7.16 0.15 -0.76
C TYR A 127 -6.13 -0.48 -1.72
N LEU A 128 -6.49 -0.56 -2.99
CA LEU A 128 -5.58 -0.92 -4.07
C LEU A 128 -5.01 0.36 -4.68
N VAL A 129 -3.71 0.42 -4.85
CA VAL A 129 -3.00 1.56 -5.44
C VAL A 129 -2.31 1.09 -6.71
N ASP A 130 -2.62 1.75 -7.82
CA ASP A 130 -1.89 1.57 -9.07
C ASP A 130 -0.66 2.47 -9.08
N THR A 131 0.50 1.89 -8.76
CA THR A 131 1.76 2.61 -8.77
C THR A 131 2.51 2.46 -10.08
N GLY A 132 2.07 1.57 -10.98
CA GLY A 132 2.80 1.14 -12.18
C GLY A 132 4.06 0.32 -11.88
N ASP A 133 4.86 0.72 -10.89
CA ASP A 133 6.07 0.03 -10.44
C ASP A 133 6.34 0.27 -8.94
N TRP A 134 7.60 0.51 -8.55
CA TRP A 134 8.01 0.78 -7.17
C TRP A 134 7.31 2.02 -6.58
N ALA A 135 7.09 2.02 -5.27
CA ALA A 135 6.74 3.21 -4.51
C ALA A 135 7.46 3.20 -3.16
N LEU A 136 7.99 4.36 -2.76
CA LEU A 136 8.51 4.57 -1.42
C LEU A 136 7.33 4.85 -0.49
N ALA A 137 7.19 4.04 0.56
CA ALA A 137 6.28 4.31 1.65
C ALA A 137 6.99 5.12 2.75
N GLU A 138 6.34 6.20 3.16
CA GLU A 138 6.76 7.04 4.26
C GLU A 138 5.63 7.11 5.30
N LEU A 139 5.97 6.86 6.56
CA LEU A 139 5.07 7.00 7.69
C LEU A 139 5.44 8.26 8.46
N ASP A 140 4.52 9.22 8.53
CA ASP A 140 4.70 10.53 9.16
C ASP A 140 5.94 11.30 8.68
N GLY A 141 6.30 11.12 7.41
CA GLY A 141 7.47 11.76 6.79
C GLY A 141 8.78 10.97 6.93
N HIS A 142 8.74 9.76 7.50
CA HIS A 142 9.90 8.88 7.62
C HIS A 142 9.79 7.68 6.68
N ALA A 143 10.82 7.44 5.90
CA ALA A 143 10.88 6.27 5.01
C ALA A 143 10.81 4.97 5.82
N VAL A 144 9.86 4.10 5.45
CA VAL A 144 9.68 2.79 6.10
C VAL A 144 10.06 1.65 5.16
N GLN A 145 9.63 1.69 3.90
CA GLN A 145 9.91 0.61 2.95
C GLN A 145 9.69 1.02 1.50
N TRP A 146 10.47 0.41 0.60
CA TRP A 146 10.14 0.34 -0.82
C TRP A 146 9.17 -0.80 -1.08
N LEU A 147 8.16 -0.53 -1.92
CA LEU A 147 7.10 -1.47 -2.22
C LEU A 147 6.93 -1.64 -3.72
N ARG A 148 6.86 -2.90 -4.15
CA ARG A 148 6.49 -3.28 -5.51
C ARG A 148 5.52 -4.43 -5.44
N ARG A 149 4.26 -4.18 -5.84
CA ARG A 149 3.21 -5.21 -5.83
C ARG A 149 3.09 -5.88 -4.45
N ASP A 150 3.33 -5.11 -3.39
CA ASP A 150 3.43 -5.60 -2.01
C ASP A 150 2.24 -5.08 -1.17
N THR A 151 2.19 -5.48 0.09
CA THR A 151 1.21 -5.00 1.07
C THR A 151 1.89 -4.10 2.10
N ILE A 152 1.25 -2.99 2.44
CA ILE A 152 1.61 -2.18 3.61
C ILE A 152 0.44 -2.13 4.57
N ARG A 153 0.70 -2.49 5.83
CA ARG A 153 -0.28 -2.42 6.91
C ARG A 153 0.10 -1.31 7.87
N VAL A 154 -0.84 -0.42 8.18
CA VAL A 154 -0.67 0.64 9.18
C VAL A 154 -1.79 0.54 10.19
N ASP A 155 -1.45 0.58 11.48
CA ASP A 155 -2.39 0.53 12.58
C ASP A 155 -2.37 1.84 13.37
N THR A 156 -3.53 2.50 13.40
CA THR A 156 -3.75 3.77 14.10
C THR A 156 -4.50 3.61 15.42
N THR A 157 -4.83 2.38 15.81
CA THR A 157 -5.59 2.11 17.05
C THR A 157 -4.85 2.57 18.31
N LYS A 158 -3.50 2.66 18.24
CA LYS A 158 -2.62 3.13 19.34
C LYS A 158 -2.20 4.61 19.21
N ALA A 159 -2.58 5.32 18.14
CA ALA A 159 -2.18 6.72 17.91
C ALA A 159 -2.88 7.75 18.83
N GLY A 160 -3.82 7.31 19.69
CA GLY A 160 -4.63 8.18 20.53
C GLY A 160 -5.79 8.84 19.78
N ALA A 161 -6.77 9.39 20.51
CA ALA A 161 -8.04 9.87 19.93
C ALA A 161 -7.88 11.09 18.97
N VAL A 162 -6.83 11.89 19.14
CA VAL A 162 -6.57 13.11 18.34
C VAL A 162 -5.37 12.95 17.39
N GLY A 163 -4.62 11.85 17.50
CA GLY A 163 -3.46 11.59 16.66
C GLY A 163 -3.88 11.29 15.23
N ARG A 164 -3.29 12.00 14.27
CA ARG A 164 -3.40 11.68 12.84
C ARG A 164 -2.11 11.03 12.37
N THR A 165 -2.23 9.91 11.66
CA THR A 165 -1.11 9.24 11.00
C THR A 165 -1.15 9.55 9.52
N HIS A 166 0.01 9.83 8.94
CA HIS A 166 0.16 10.10 7.52
C HIS A 166 0.96 8.98 6.87
N LEU A 167 0.35 8.25 5.94
CA LEU A 167 1.06 7.34 5.05
C LEU A 167 1.18 8.01 3.68
N THR A 168 2.40 8.29 3.24
CA THR A 168 2.67 8.80 1.90
C THR A 168 3.28 7.70 1.06
N LEU A 169 2.73 7.49 -0.14
CA LEU A 169 3.33 6.66 -1.18
C LEU A 169 3.83 7.60 -2.28
N SER A 170 5.10 7.47 -2.65
CA SER A 170 5.73 8.30 -3.68
C SER A 170 6.40 7.42 -4.74
N GLY A 171 6.17 7.72 -6.01
CA GLY A 171 6.83 7.02 -7.11
C GLY A 171 8.33 7.33 -7.17
N PRO A 172 9.12 6.52 -7.89
CA PRO A 172 10.53 6.76 -8.09
C PRO A 172 10.66 7.96 -9.03
N ARG A 173 10.88 9.16 -8.49
CA ARG A 173 11.26 10.30 -9.33
C ARG A 173 12.61 10.01 -9.95
N GLY A 174 12.84 10.35 -11.22
CA GLY A 174 14.10 10.06 -11.91
C GLY A 174 15.33 10.39 -11.05
N SER A 175 16.20 9.39 -10.94
CA SER A 175 17.52 9.36 -10.30
C SER A 175 18.13 10.72 -9.97
N ARG A 176 17.80 11.25 -8.78
CA ARG A 176 18.60 12.31 -8.16
C ARG A 176 19.80 11.68 -7.44
N PRO A 177 20.99 12.29 -7.47
CA PRO A 177 22.08 11.88 -6.58
C PRO A 177 21.61 11.90 -5.12
N GLY A 178 21.76 10.78 -4.42
CA GLY A 178 21.27 10.60 -3.04
C GLY A 178 19.85 10.05 -2.91
N GLN A 179 19.18 9.71 -4.01
CA GLN A 179 17.89 9.03 -3.97
C GLN A 179 18.06 7.57 -3.55
N VAL A 180 17.35 7.15 -2.52
CA VAL A 180 17.33 5.74 -2.07
C VAL A 180 16.84 4.89 -3.23
N THR A 181 17.67 3.98 -3.72
CA THR A 181 17.28 3.08 -4.81
C THR A 181 16.39 1.96 -4.28
N PRO A 182 15.38 1.52 -5.03
CA PRO A 182 14.63 0.33 -4.68
C PRO A 182 15.58 -0.86 -4.48
N PRO A 183 15.37 -1.69 -3.44
CA PRO A 183 16.18 -2.88 -3.23
C PRO A 183 15.93 -3.89 -4.37
N GLN A 184 16.86 -4.82 -4.56
CA GLN A 184 16.61 -5.97 -5.44
C GLN A 184 15.43 -6.79 -4.90
N ASP A 185 14.61 -7.34 -5.81
CA ASP A 185 13.49 -8.21 -5.44
C ASP A 185 14.02 -9.45 -4.68
N ALA A 186 13.92 -9.42 -3.36
CA ALA A 186 14.36 -10.53 -2.51
C ALA A 186 13.26 -11.59 -2.43
N ARG A 187 13.48 -12.73 -3.08
CA ARG A 187 12.60 -13.92 -3.06
C ARG A 187 12.80 -14.83 -1.85
N ALA A 188 13.35 -14.30 -0.76
CA ALA A 188 13.78 -15.10 0.40
C ALA A 188 12.65 -15.92 1.06
N CYS A 189 11.40 -15.56 0.77
CA CYS A 189 10.20 -16.18 1.33
C CYS A 189 9.40 -17.03 0.34
N ASP A 190 9.95 -17.27 -0.87
CA ASP A 190 9.35 -18.18 -1.83
C ASP A 190 9.23 -19.59 -1.20
N GLY A 191 8.03 -20.17 -1.24
CA GLY A 191 7.76 -21.50 -0.68
C GLY A 191 7.46 -21.54 0.82
N VAL A 192 7.46 -20.39 1.51
CA VAL A 192 6.91 -20.30 2.87
C VAL A 192 5.40 -20.14 2.78
N ASP A 193 4.65 -21.08 3.35
CA ASP A 193 3.20 -20.96 3.48
C ASP A 193 2.86 -19.85 4.50
N PRO A 194 2.23 -18.74 4.09
CA PRO A 194 1.91 -17.63 4.98
C PRO A 194 0.80 -17.97 5.98
N ALA A 195 0.12 -19.12 5.87
CA ALA A 195 -0.96 -19.51 6.78
C ALA A 195 -0.50 -20.47 7.89
N VAL A 196 0.72 -21.01 7.83
CA VAL A 196 1.18 -22.08 8.71
C VAL A 196 2.08 -21.56 9.84
N ASN A 197 1.74 -21.92 11.08
CA ASN A 197 2.58 -21.64 12.24
C ASN A 197 3.98 -22.23 12.04
N ARG A 198 5.02 -21.45 12.33
CA ARG A 198 6.40 -21.86 12.11
C ARG A 198 7.33 -21.29 13.15
N TYR A 199 8.45 -21.96 13.33
CA TYR A 199 9.47 -21.47 14.24
C TYR A 199 10.32 -20.39 13.60
N VAL A 200 10.52 -19.30 14.33
CA VAL A 200 11.38 -18.19 13.95
C VAL A 200 12.35 -17.91 15.09
N VAL A 201 13.60 -17.64 14.73
CA VAL A 201 14.62 -17.15 15.67
C VAL A 201 14.44 -15.64 15.82
N LEU A 202 14.26 -15.19 17.05
CA LEU A 202 14.08 -13.78 17.36
C LEU A 202 15.31 -12.97 16.90
N PRO A 203 15.13 -11.95 16.06
CA PRO A 203 16.24 -11.12 15.61
C PRO A 203 16.74 -10.25 16.77
N GLU A 204 18.01 -9.90 16.73
CA GLU A 204 18.54 -8.84 17.56
C GLU A 204 18.10 -7.48 17.00
N VAL A 205 17.54 -6.62 17.85
CA VAL A 205 17.11 -5.27 17.49
C VAL A 205 17.41 -4.35 18.66
N GLU A 206 18.12 -3.27 18.36
CA GLU A 206 18.45 -2.24 19.33
C GLU A 206 17.38 -1.14 19.33
N SER A 207 17.20 -0.48 20.47
CA SER A 207 16.33 0.70 20.54
C SER A 207 16.93 1.82 19.70
N GLY A 208 16.10 2.50 18.91
CA GLY A 208 16.56 3.61 18.07
C GLY A 208 17.16 3.20 16.72
N THR A 209 17.18 1.90 16.38
CA THR A 209 17.51 1.45 15.02
C THR A 209 16.51 2.01 14.00
N THR A 210 16.98 2.30 12.79
CA THR A 210 16.09 2.81 11.72
C THR A 210 15.12 1.73 11.24
N VAL A 211 13.90 2.14 10.85
CA VAL A 211 12.86 1.20 10.38
C VAL A 211 13.32 0.34 9.20
N PRO A 212 13.99 0.87 8.15
CA PRO A 212 14.41 0.07 7.01
C PRO A 212 15.38 -1.06 7.38
N GLU A 213 16.27 -0.83 8.36
CA GLU A 213 17.23 -1.84 8.81
C GLU A 213 16.55 -2.97 9.58
N VAL A 214 15.65 -2.62 10.51
CA VAL A 214 14.85 -3.61 11.24
C VAL A 214 13.98 -4.42 10.28
N LEU A 215 13.37 -3.75 9.31
CA LEU A 215 12.52 -4.41 8.32
C LEU A 215 13.30 -5.45 7.51
N ALA A 216 14.54 -5.17 7.11
CA ALA A 216 15.37 -6.15 6.41
C ALA A 216 15.52 -7.45 7.23
N ARG A 217 15.83 -7.33 8.53
CA ARG A 217 15.95 -8.48 9.46
C ARG A 217 14.62 -9.24 9.61
N LEU A 218 13.48 -8.55 9.71
CA LEU A 218 12.16 -9.18 9.82
C LEU A 218 11.75 -9.90 8.51
N ARG A 219 12.07 -9.33 7.35
CA ARG A 219 11.78 -9.92 6.03
C ARG A 219 12.62 -11.16 5.76
N GLU A 220 13.87 -11.21 6.20
CA GLU A 220 14.68 -12.44 6.18
C GLU A 220 14.06 -13.58 6.98
N ARG A 221 13.24 -13.25 7.99
CA ARG A 221 12.44 -14.22 8.75
C ARG A 221 11.06 -14.44 8.16
N CYS A 222 10.70 -13.79 7.06
CA CYS A 222 9.39 -13.85 6.38
C CYS A 222 8.20 -13.47 7.27
N LEU A 223 8.41 -12.56 8.22
CA LEU A 223 7.35 -12.05 9.08
C LEU A 223 6.55 -10.97 8.33
N ASP A 224 5.21 -11.06 8.38
CA ASP A 224 4.34 -9.95 7.93
C ASP A 224 4.45 -8.81 8.95
N VAL A 225 4.47 -7.57 8.46
CA VAL A 225 4.74 -6.37 9.26
C VAL A 225 3.56 -5.41 9.22
N GLN A 226 3.15 -4.94 10.40
CA GLN A 226 2.19 -3.87 10.59
C GLN A 226 2.86 -2.72 11.34
N TYR A 227 2.86 -1.53 10.73
CA TYR A 227 3.48 -0.35 11.34
C TYR A 227 2.50 0.36 12.28
N VAL A 228 3.00 0.75 13.44
CA VAL A 228 2.26 1.53 14.44
C VAL A 228 3.05 2.80 14.71
N SER A 229 2.50 3.97 14.37
CA SER A 229 3.15 5.25 14.68
C SER A 229 2.74 5.73 16.07
N MET A 230 3.73 5.96 16.93
CA MET A 230 3.53 6.31 18.33
C MET A 230 4.19 7.65 18.68
N PRO A 231 3.51 8.53 19.42
CA PRO A 231 4.18 9.66 20.06
C PRO A 231 5.16 9.14 21.14
N GLY A 232 6.35 9.73 21.24
CA GLY A 232 7.34 9.29 22.24
C GLY A 232 8.59 10.16 22.31
N GLY A 233 9.38 9.96 23.37
CA GLY A 233 10.71 10.55 23.52
C GLY A 233 11.75 9.66 22.85
N GLY A 234 12.15 10.01 21.63
CA GLY A 234 13.13 9.28 20.84
C GLY A 234 13.39 9.96 19.50
N HIS A 235 14.31 9.40 18.71
CA HIS A 235 14.58 9.90 17.37
C HIS A 235 13.43 9.52 16.45
N ARG A 236 12.85 10.50 15.76
CA ARG A 236 11.74 10.25 14.83
C ARG A 236 12.15 9.33 13.69
N GLY A 237 11.26 8.42 13.29
CA GLY A 237 11.53 7.42 12.25
C GLY A 237 12.40 6.24 12.71
N THR A 238 12.60 6.08 14.01
CA THR A 238 13.28 4.92 14.59
C THR A 238 12.31 3.94 15.24
N VAL A 239 12.73 2.68 15.34
CA VAL A 239 11.97 1.63 16.00
C VAL A 239 12.08 1.81 17.51
N ARG A 240 10.92 1.89 18.16
CA ARG A 240 10.79 1.91 19.61
C ARG A 240 10.74 0.49 20.16
N SER A 241 9.84 -0.33 19.61
CA SER A 241 9.77 -1.75 19.93
C SER A 241 9.08 -2.54 18.81
N ILE A 242 9.23 -3.87 18.85
CA ILE A 242 8.65 -4.82 17.92
C ILE A 242 7.89 -5.87 18.72
N GLU A 243 6.62 -6.07 18.42
CA GLU A 243 5.76 -7.08 19.03
C GLU A 243 5.59 -8.26 18.06
N ILE A 244 6.12 -9.44 18.41
CA ILE A 244 6.00 -10.65 17.58
C ILE A 244 4.93 -11.59 18.18
N PRO A 245 3.87 -11.93 17.41
CA PRO A 245 2.80 -12.79 17.88
C PRO A 245 3.23 -14.25 17.96
N VAL A 246 2.92 -14.90 19.09
CA VAL A 246 3.26 -16.29 19.35
C VAL A 246 2.02 -17.16 19.34
N ALA A 247 2.09 -18.30 18.66
CA ALA A 247 1.03 -19.29 18.58
C ALA A 247 0.53 -19.70 19.97
N GLY A 248 -0.78 -19.84 20.12
CA GLY A 248 -1.44 -20.20 21.38
C GLY A 248 -1.56 -19.09 22.42
N HIS A 249 -1.02 -17.89 22.18
CA HIS A 249 -1.09 -16.75 23.11
C HIS A 249 -1.98 -15.64 22.54
N THR A 250 -2.76 -14.96 23.37
CA THR A 250 -3.69 -13.90 22.95
C THR A 250 -3.02 -12.53 22.77
N ALA A 251 -2.08 -12.18 23.64
CA ALA A 251 -1.22 -11.00 23.49
C ALA A 251 0.08 -11.33 22.71
N PRO A 252 0.74 -10.35 22.08
CA PRO A 252 2.13 -10.52 21.66
C PRO A 252 3.01 -10.77 22.89
N VAL A 253 3.90 -11.75 22.81
CA VAL A 253 4.67 -12.24 23.97
C VAL A 253 6.18 -12.08 23.77
N ALA A 254 6.64 -11.63 22.59
CA ALA A 254 8.02 -11.26 22.36
C ALA A 254 8.08 -9.77 21.97
N GLU A 255 8.73 -8.97 22.81
CA GLU A 255 9.00 -7.54 22.58
C GLU A 255 10.49 -7.33 22.35
N LEU A 256 10.86 -6.58 21.31
CA LEU A 256 12.26 -6.27 20.98
C LEU A 256 12.46 -4.76 20.77
N PRO A 257 13.45 -4.11 21.41
CA PRO A 257 14.27 -4.66 22.50
C PRO A 257 13.42 -4.94 23.75
N PRO A 258 13.86 -5.83 24.65
CA PRO A 258 13.18 -6.06 25.93
C PRO A 258 13.07 -4.74 26.71
N THR A 259 11.91 -4.50 27.33
CA THR A 259 11.72 -3.36 28.25
C THR A 259 11.98 -3.81 29.69
N ASP A 260 12.73 -3.01 30.46
CA ASP A 260 13.11 -3.32 31.86
C ASP A 260 11.90 -3.46 32.81
N ASP A 261 10.77 -2.85 32.45
CA ASP A 261 9.57 -2.74 33.30
C ASP A 261 8.56 -3.89 33.13
N SER A 262 8.78 -4.80 32.19
CA SER A 262 7.95 -6.01 32.09
C SER A 262 8.65 -7.17 32.80
N PRO A 263 7.94 -7.98 33.59
CA PRO A 263 8.41 -9.32 33.92
C PRO A 263 8.34 -10.15 32.64
N ALA A 264 9.24 -9.89 31.70
CA ALA A 264 9.38 -10.63 30.47
C ALA A 264 9.97 -12.00 30.81
N GLN A 265 9.08 -12.93 31.16
CA GLN A 265 9.39 -14.35 31.11
C GLN A 265 9.77 -14.70 29.66
N ASP A 266 11.09 -14.93 29.49
CA ASP A 266 11.70 -16.00 28.68
C ASP A 266 11.81 -15.86 27.15
N ARG A 267 11.87 -14.65 26.58
CA ARG A 267 12.14 -14.50 25.13
C ARG A 267 13.12 -13.39 24.78
N LEU A 268 14.38 -13.77 24.66
CA LEU A 268 15.51 -12.92 24.28
C LEU A 268 15.82 -13.06 22.78
N PRO A 269 16.55 -12.09 22.19
CA PRO A 269 17.17 -12.27 20.89
C PRO A 269 17.91 -13.62 20.79
N GLY A 270 17.73 -14.35 19.69
CA GLY A 270 18.28 -15.70 19.50
C GLY A 270 17.35 -16.83 19.92
N ASP A 271 16.30 -16.57 20.71
CA ASP A 271 15.34 -17.60 21.09
C ASP A 271 14.47 -18.03 19.91
N LYS A 272 14.10 -19.32 19.89
CA LYS A 272 13.26 -19.91 18.86
C LYS A 272 11.80 -19.95 19.33
N ILE A 273 10.94 -19.20 18.65
CA ILE A 273 9.52 -19.06 19.00
C ILE A 273 8.61 -19.60 17.89
N LEU A 274 7.47 -20.17 18.25
CA LEU A 274 6.45 -20.59 17.29
C LEU A 274 5.54 -19.39 16.97
N THR A 275 5.67 -18.82 15.77
CA THR A 275 4.91 -17.63 15.37
C THR A 275 3.50 -17.99 14.91
N ASP A 276 2.56 -17.06 15.09
CA ASP A 276 1.21 -17.14 14.54
C ASP A 276 1.08 -16.16 13.36
N PRO A 277 1.14 -16.64 12.10
CA PRO A 277 1.20 -15.76 10.93
C PRO A 277 -0.15 -15.10 10.60
N SER A 278 -1.24 -15.52 11.27
CA SER A 278 -2.54 -14.83 11.14
C SER A 278 -2.57 -13.48 11.83
N ARG A 279 -1.56 -13.18 12.66
CA ARG A 279 -1.34 -11.88 13.31
C ARG A 279 -0.03 -11.29 12.79
N PRO A 280 -0.03 -10.05 12.30
CA PRO A 280 1.21 -9.43 11.83
C PRO A 280 2.13 -9.06 13.00
N THR A 281 3.44 -9.07 12.76
CA THR A 281 4.43 -8.49 13.66
C THR A 281 4.26 -6.98 13.67
N ARG A 282 4.13 -6.37 14.85
CA ARG A 282 3.91 -4.92 14.95
C ARG A 282 5.22 -4.21 15.19
N VAL A 283 5.54 -3.24 14.34
CA VAL A 283 6.74 -2.39 14.48
C VAL A 283 6.27 -1.01 14.95
N LEU A 284 6.60 -0.67 16.20
CA LEU A 284 6.27 0.62 16.79
C LEU A 284 7.33 1.63 16.39
N VAL A 285 6.92 2.64 15.63
CA VAL A 285 7.78 3.69 15.08
C VAL A 285 7.58 4.98 15.87
N THR A 286 8.68 5.61 16.27
CA THR A 286 8.66 6.89 16.96
C THR A 286 8.31 8.02 15.99
N ARG A 287 7.27 8.79 16.32
CA ARG A 287 6.84 10.00 15.58
C ARG A 287 7.54 11.27 16.06
#